data_AF-A0A088QJ13-F1
#
_entry.id   AF-A0A088QJ13-F1
#
_cell.length_a   1.000
_cell.length_b   1.000
_cell.length_c   1.000
_cell.angle_alpha   90.00
_cell.angle_beta   90.00
_cell.angle_gamma   90.00
#
_symmetry.space_group_name_H-M   'P 1'
#
loop_
_entity.id
_entity.type
_entity.pdbx_description
1 polymer ?
#
loop_
_entity_poly.entity_id
_entity_poly.type
_entity_poly.pdbx_seq_one_letter_code
_entity_poly.pdbx_strand_id
1 'polypeptide(L)'
;MKFSRSLAAVIIGAAAVLGSVVASPTIAQAINCPFAPVHKYEQHRFSGSSTSADAFQVWFDGGVYVEPIVETLDLVELQVNDTQVAQAGDIIYKDEDGNFWVK
;
A
#
# COMPACT_ATOMS: atom_id res chain seq x y z
N MET A 1 -8.22 57.59 15.02
CA MET A 1 -9.46 57.22 15.75
C MET A 1 -9.17 55.99 16.61
N LYS A 2 -9.81 55.94 17.77
CA LYS A 2 -9.41 55.22 18.99
C LYS A 2 -10.46 54.15 19.29
N PHE A 3 -10.06 52.89 19.43
CA PHE A 3 -10.88 51.82 20.03
C PHE A 3 -9.93 50.89 20.80
N SER A 4 -9.60 51.22 22.05
CA SER A 4 -10.31 50.90 23.29
C SER A 4 -10.34 49.40 23.58
N ARG A 5 -9.45 49.01 24.50
CA ARG A 5 -9.31 47.68 25.11
C ARG A 5 -10.57 47.40 25.94
N SER A 6 -11.08 46.17 25.93
CA SER A 6 -12.03 45.71 26.95
C SER A 6 -11.61 44.32 27.43
N LEU A 7 -11.07 44.30 28.65
CA LEU A 7 -10.80 43.10 29.43
C LEU A 7 -12.07 42.81 30.22
N ALA A 8 -12.72 41.67 29.97
CA ALA A 8 -13.74 41.13 30.85
C ALA A 8 -13.17 39.89 31.52
N ALA A 9 -12.71 40.07 32.76
CA ALA A 9 -12.37 38.98 33.66
C ALA A 9 -13.66 38.35 34.20
N VAL A 10 -13.80 37.04 34.06
CA VAL A 10 -14.74 36.26 34.86
C VAL A 10 -13.96 35.12 35.50
N ILE A 11 -13.70 35.28 36.79
CA ILE A 11 -13.13 34.27 37.67
C ILE A 11 -14.33 33.55 38.32
N ILE A 12 -14.49 32.28 38.01
CA ILE A 12 -15.33 31.32 38.76
C ILE A 12 -14.40 30.10 38.86
N GLY A 13 -13.92 29.66 40.01
CA GLY A 13 -14.64 29.37 41.25
C GLY A 13 -14.46 27.87 41.49
N ALA A 14 -13.70 27.53 42.52
CA ALA A 14 -13.09 26.22 42.77
C ALA A 14 -14.06 25.03 42.89
N ALA A 15 -13.59 23.85 42.48
CA ALA A 15 -13.68 22.60 43.26
C ALA A 15 -12.70 21.56 42.68
N ALA A 16 -11.55 21.40 43.32
CA ALA A 16 -10.67 20.26 43.06
C ALA A 16 -11.25 19.03 43.76
N VAL A 17 -11.73 18.05 43.01
CA VAL A 17 -11.99 16.71 43.53
C VAL A 17 -10.82 15.84 43.12
N LEU A 18 -9.87 15.67 44.05
CA LEU A 18 -8.76 14.73 43.93
C LEU A 18 -9.32 13.31 44.05
N GLY A 19 -9.76 12.74 42.93
CA GLY A 19 -9.94 11.30 42.80
C GLY A 19 -8.59 10.67 42.46
N SER A 20 -7.88 10.15 43.46
CA SER A 20 -6.68 9.34 43.24
C SER A 20 -7.09 7.99 42.65
N VAL A 21 -7.11 7.89 41.32
CA VAL A 21 -7.16 6.58 40.65
C VAL A 21 -5.77 5.97 40.72
N VAL A 22 -5.63 4.92 41.52
CA VAL A 22 -4.46 4.04 41.45
C VAL A 22 -4.51 3.33 40.11
N ALA A 23 -3.83 3.88 39.11
CA ALA A 23 -3.57 3.19 37.87
C ALA A 23 -2.55 2.08 38.16
N SER A 24 -3.01 0.83 38.20
CA SER A 24 -2.11 -0.32 38.12
C SER A 24 -1.22 -0.16 36.89
N PRO A 25 0.12 -0.25 37.01
CA PRO A 25 0.95 -0.32 35.82
C PRO A 25 0.70 -1.68 35.16
N THR A 26 -0.20 -1.71 34.19
CA THR A 26 -0.21 -2.79 33.21
C THR A 26 1.10 -2.67 32.47
N ILE A 27 2.06 -3.56 32.78
CA ILE A 27 3.25 -3.74 31.98
C ILE A 27 2.74 -4.24 30.63
N ALA A 28 2.58 -3.33 29.68
CA ALA A 28 2.39 -3.68 28.29
C ALA A 28 3.66 -4.40 27.85
N GLN A 29 3.63 -5.72 27.91
CA GLN A 29 4.62 -6.55 27.26
C GLN A 29 4.42 -6.30 25.77
N ALA A 30 5.29 -5.46 25.19
CA ALA A 30 5.42 -5.35 23.75
C ALA A 30 5.76 -6.75 23.27
N ILE A 31 4.78 -7.44 22.70
CA ILE A 31 5.02 -8.65 21.92
C ILE A 31 5.88 -8.15 20.77
N ASN A 32 7.18 -8.42 20.86
CA ASN A 32 8.10 -8.25 19.75
C ASN A 32 7.70 -9.31 18.71
N CYS A 33 6.63 -9.05 17.96
CA CYS A 33 6.34 -9.77 16.75
C CYS A 33 7.58 -9.55 15.87
N PRO A 34 8.36 -10.60 15.55
CA PRO A 34 9.36 -10.44 14.51
C PRO A 34 8.59 -9.98 13.29
N PHE A 35 8.83 -8.74 12.85
CA PHE A 35 8.29 -8.22 11.61
C PHE A 35 8.88 -9.15 10.55
N ALA A 36 8.10 -10.16 10.13
CA ALA A 36 8.48 -10.98 9.00
C ALA A 36 8.79 -9.99 7.87
N PRO A 37 9.94 -10.11 7.18
CA PRO A 37 10.25 -9.20 6.10
C PRO A 37 9.08 -9.25 5.11
N VAL A 38 8.35 -8.14 5.01
CA VAL A 38 7.30 -7.98 4.00
C VAL A 38 8.04 -7.82 2.69
N HIS A 39 8.30 -8.92 2.00
CA HIS A 39 8.84 -8.88 0.65
C HIS A 39 7.90 -8.00 -0.20
N LYS A 40 8.43 -6.89 -0.69
CA LYS A 40 7.68 -5.96 -1.53
C LYS A 40 7.78 -6.47 -2.96
N TYR A 41 6.72 -7.11 -3.43
CA TYR A 41 6.62 -7.50 -4.82
C TYR A 41 5.90 -6.41 -5.61
N GLU A 42 6.43 -6.07 -6.78
CA GLU A 42 5.65 -5.34 -7.78
C GLU A 42 4.73 -6.35 -8.45
N GLN A 43 3.45 -6.00 -8.62
CA GLN A 43 2.44 -6.91 -9.18
C GLN A 43 1.50 -6.18 -10.12
N HIS A 44 1.19 -6.81 -11.25
CA HIS A 44 0.27 -6.28 -12.26
C HIS A 44 -0.64 -7.39 -12.77
N ARG A 45 -1.87 -7.04 -13.13
CA ARG A 45 -2.85 -7.99 -13.67
C ARG A 45 -2.73 -8.05 -15.19
N PHE A 46 -2.57 -9.25 -15.73
CA PHE A 46 -2.63 -9.46 -17.17
C PHE A 46 -4.07 -9.55 -17.62
N SER A 47 -4.48 -8.73 -18.59
CA SER A 47 -5.87 -8.71 -19.07
C SER A 47 -6.15 -9.78 -20.13
N GLY A 48 -5.12 -10.35 -20.74
CA GLY A 48 -5.24 -11.19 -21.93
C GLY A 48 -5.30 -10.39 -23.24
N SER A 49 -5.14 -9.07 -23.23
CA SER A 49 -5.04 -8.29 -24.46
C SER A 49 -3.62 -8.31 -25.02
N SER A 50 -3.44 -8.30 -26.34
CA SER A 50 -2.11 -8.09 -26.94
C SER A 50 -1.49 -6.76 -26.56
N THR A 51 -2.29 -5.71 -26.35
CA THR A 51 -1.76 -4.42 -25.86
C THR A 51 -1.20 -4.53 -24.44
N SER A 52 -1.84 -5.32 -23.58
CA SER A 52 -1.31 -5.65 -22.24
C SER A 52 -0.06 -6.51 -22.36
N ALA A 53 -0.05 -7.50 -23.26
CA ALA A 53 1.12 -8.33 -23.50
C ALA A 53 2.35 -7.49 -23.90
N ASP A 54 2.17 -6.49 -24.77
CA ASP A 54 3.23 -5.55 -25.14
C ASP A 54 3.74 -4.74 -23.93
N ALA A 55 2.84 -4.28 -23.06
CA ALA A 55 3.22 -3.57 -21.83
C ALA A 55 3.99 -4.47 -20.85
N PHE A 56 3.59 -5.74 -20.71
CA PHE A 56 4.33 -6.73 -19.93
C PHE A 56 5.69 -7.03 -20.54
N GLN A 57 5.81 -7.09 -21.86
CA GLN A 57 7.10 -7.31 -22.52
C GLN A 57 8.10 -6.19 -22.19
N VAL A 58 7.67 -4.93 -22.22
CA VAL A 58 8.52 -3.79 -21.81
C VAL A 58 8.97 -3.94 -20.36
N TRP A 59 8.10 -4.42 -19.47
CA TRP A 59 8.43 -4.64 -18.06
C TRP A 59 9.39 -5.83 -17.85
N PHE A 60 9.23 -6.91 -18.61
CA PHE A 60 10.13 -8.07 -18.63
C PHE A 60 11.52 -7.71 -19.13
N ASP A 61 11.60 -6.79 -20.10
CA ASP A 61 12.86 -6.27 -20.64
C ASP A 61 13.57 -5.28 -19.69
N GLY A 62 13.05 -5.12 -18.46
CA GLY A 62 13.61 -4.25 -17.42
C GLY A 62 13.10 -2.81 -17.46
N GLY A 63 12.13 -2.51 -18.32
CA GLY A 63 11.44 -1.22 -18.36
C GLY A 63 10.46 -1.03 -17.21
N VAL A 64 9.75 0.11 -17.23
CA VAL A 64 8.67 0.42 -16.29
C VAL A 64 7.36 -0.09 -16.88
N TYR A 65 6.58 -0.81 -16.09
CA TYR A 65 5.24 -1.20 -16.50
C TYR A 65 4.34 0.03 -16.60
N VAL A 66 3.64 0.16 -17.72
CA VAL A 66 2.61 1.19 -17.91
C VAL A 66 1.33 0.49 -18.33
N GLU A 67 0.30 0.58 -17.48
CA GLU A 67 -1.00 0.00 -17.77
C GLU A 67 -1.61 0.63 -19.03
N PRO A 68 -2.00 -0.17 -20.04
CA PRO A 68 -2.65 0.35 -21.24
C PRO A 68 -3.99 1.00 -20.93
N ILE A 69 -4.27 2.16 -21.54
CA ILE A 69 -5.54 2.88 -21.39
C ILE A 69 -6.64 2.25 -22.28
N VAL A 70 -6.22 1.66 -23.40
CA VAL A 70 -7.10 0.99 -24.36
C VAL A 70 -6.52 -0.38 -24.63
N GLU A 71 -7.38 -1.38 -24.61
CA GLU A 71 -7.00 -2.79 -24.75
C GLU A 71 -7.76 -3.46 -25.89
N THR A 72 -7.11 -4.42 -26.53
CA THR A 72 -7.71 -5.34 -27.48
C THR A 72 -8.47 -6.48 -26.76
N LEU A 73 -9.32 -7.21 -27.47
CA LEU A 73 -10.16 -8.30 -26.92
C LEU A 73 -9.80 -9.66 -27.51
N ASP A 74 -8.51 -9.88 -27.79
CA ASP A 74 -7.98 -11.02 -28.52
C ASP A 74 -7.61 -12.23 -27.65
N LEU A 75 -7.62 -12.09 -26.32
CA LEU A 75 -7.43 -13.18 -25.34
C LEU A 75 -6.18 -14.02 -25.62
N VAL A 76 -5.02 -13.37 -25.61
CA VAL A 76 -3.72 -14.00 -25.82
C VAL A 76 -3.14 -14.54 -24.50
N GLU A 77 -2.31 -15.57 -24.65
CA GLU A 77 -1.47 -16.08 -23.56
C GLU A 77 -0.14 -15.31 -23.51
N LEU A 78 0.45 -15.17 -22.33
CA LEU A 78 1.72 -14.45 -22.14
C LEU A 78 2.75 -15.36 -21.46
N GLN A 79 3.88 -15.61 -22.12
CA GLN A 79 5.00 -16.33 -21.50
C GLN A 79 5.66 -15.43 -20.45
N VAL A 80 5.68 -15.86 -19.19
CA VAL A 80 6.25 -15.08 -18.07
C VAL A 80 7.71 -15.47 -17.80
N ASN A 81 8.01 -16.76 -17.89
CA ASN A 81 9.36 -17.34 -17.80
C ASN A 81 9.37 -18.67 -18.55
N ASP A 82 10.49 -19.40 -18.59
CA ASP A 82 10.63 -20.66 -19.33
C ASP A 82 9.59 -21.76 -18.99
N THR A 83 8.91 -21.65 -17.84
CA THR A 83 8.01 -22.69 -17.33
C THR A 83 6.57 -22.23 -17.10
N GLN A 84 6.31 -20.92 -17.11
CA GLN A 84 5.02 -20.34 -16.73
C GLN A 84 4.45 -19.46 -17.83
N VAL A 85 3.16 -19.65 -18.08
CA VAL A 85 2.34 -18.88 -19.00
C VAL A 85 1.20 -18.26 -18.20
N ALA A 86 0.99 -16.96 -18.34
CA ALA A 86 -0.12 -16.23 -17.76
C ALA A 86 -1.31 -16.22 -18.73
N GLN A 87 -2.49 -16.38 -18.14
CA GLN A 87 -3.79 -16.32 -18.79
C GLN A 87 -4.48 -14.98 -18.47
N ALA A 88 -5.52 -14.68 -19.24
CA ALA A 88 -6.37 -13.52 -19.00
C ALA A 88 -6.90 -13.50 -17.56
N GLY A 89 -6.48 -12.50 -16.81
CA GLY A 89 -6.90 -12.23 -15.44
C GLY A 89 -5.90 -12.61 -14.35
N ASP A 90 -4.81 -13.28 -14.71
CA ASP A 90 -3.74 -13.66 -13.80
C ASP A 90 -2.97 -12.45 -13.28
N ILE A 91 -2.34 -12.61 -12.10
CA ILE A 91 -1.46 -11.59 -11.52
C ILE A 91 -0.02 -12.05 -11.68
N ILE A 92 0.79 -11.19 -12.30
CA ILE A 92 2.21 -11.42 -12.52
C ILE A 92 2.98 -10.58 -11.51
N TYR A 93 3.92 -11.22 -10.82
CA TYR A 93 4.73 -10.63 -9.77
C TYR A 93 6.17 -10.48 -10.23
N LYS A 94 6.86 -9.48 -9.68
CA LYS A 94 8.29 -9.26 -9.81
C LYS A 94 8.92 -9.10 -8.43
N ASP A 95 10.00 -9.83 -8.17
CA ASP A 95 10.81 -9.67 -6.97
C ASP A 95 11.92 -8.61 -7.15
N GLU A 96 12.70 -8.40 -6.09
CA GLU A 96 13.82 -7.46 -6.07
C GLU A 96 15.00 -7.90 -6.97
N ASP A 97 15.07 -9.20 -7.30
CA ASP A 97 16.08 -9.79 -8.18
C ASP A 97 15.66 -9.74 -9.67
N GLY A 98 14.42 -9.35 -9.96
CA GLY A 98 13.86 -9.25 -11.31
C GLY A 98 13.26 -10.55 -11.83
N ASN A 99 13.02 -11.56 -10.99
CA ASN A 99 12.34 -12.79 -11.39
C ASN A 99 10.84 -12.57 -11.46
N PHE A 100 10.21 -13.21 -12.45
CA PHE A 100 8.78 -13.13 -12.67
C PHE A 100 8.08 -14.47 -12.43
N TRP A 101 6.90 -14.42 -11.84
CA TRP A 101 6.02 -15.58 -11.70
C TRP A 101 4.54 -15.21 -11.69
N VAL A 102 3.72 -16.21 -12.00
CA VAL A 102 2.26 -16.15 -11.90
C VAL A 102 1.80 -16.79 -10.58
N LYS A 103 0.76 -16.23 -9.95
CA LYS A 103 0.12 -16.81 -8.76
C LYS A 103 -1.38 -17.01 -8.95
#